data_AF-A0A8H3ELK2-F1
#
_entry.id   AF-A0A8H3ELK2-F1
#
_cell.length_a   1.000
_cell.length_b   1.000
_cell.length_c   1.000
_cell.angle_alpha   90.00
_cell.angle_beta   90.00
_cell.angle_gamma   90.00
#
_symmetry.space_group_name_H-M   'P 1'
#
loop_
_entity.id
_entity.type
_entity.pdbx_description
1 polymer ?
#
loop_
_entity_poly.entity_id
_entity_poly.type
_entity_poly.pdbx_seq_one_letter_code
_entity_poly.pdbx_strand_id
1 'polypeptide(L)'
;MEHIHCPRNTKVSRLRIPFAGPHTFDGGDFLTYPERNQWKIKYTVQELDFTHRGVQPQAEQVFNFVQQWLYFGLLREVVGDTLTLSALESLVEEHDGGLFLNSSSIETAIIGPWSEKFITEYWTKTDREFLNWGEHITECLLESRAVVLKALTNKNPIIDPLIFMGIALLAEYTTDTVRSIYIIRNRLRHDPSLAHKLPKTQNPQLLSSPVEQTWRLPGTADCVHEVGVLWYYANLEPPRDHRDHALCSEEICFAMQTQRDAYPLAHWESICTCALMDEHTKLVNEILKDPQDGSLPLIDYTWTKDCTIARLHVVSKKSQPEFVAISHVWSDGFGNPQVNALHTCVFTEICRIVEKLPKSTSSTTTPFWMDTICVPLAPKEVKQMALNKLRDPYTDAQHVLVIDNYLRGTQSYGLSDLEIFA
;
A
#
# COMPACT_ATOMS: atom_id res chain seq x y z
N MET A 1 -16.74 12.46 2.59
CA MET A 1 -15.72 12.36 1.51
C MET A 1 -15.92 11.06 0.75
N GLU A 2 -16.64 11.11 -0.36
CA GLU A 2 -17.00 9.98 -1.23
C GLU A 2 -15.97 9.69 -2.34
N HIS A 3 -15.02 10.59 -2.61
CA HIS A 3 -14.01 10.43 -3.68
C HIS A 3 -12.72 9.74 -3.23
N ILE A 4 -12.61 9.37 -1.96
CA ILE A 4 -11.45 8.62 -1.49
C ILE A 4 -11.58 7.19 -2.00
N HIS A 5 -10.53 6.68 -2.64
CA HIS A 5 -10.51 5.31 -3.10
C HIS A 5 -10.72 4.35 -1.92
N CYS A 6 -11.57 3.36 -2.14
CA CYS A 6 -11.94 2.34 -1.18
C CYS A 6 -11.91 0.98 -1.90
N PRO A 7 -11.42 -0.09 -1.25
CA PRO A 7 -11.51 -1.44 -1.82
C PRO A 7 -12.97 -1.91 -1.93
N ARG A 8 -13.24 -2.89 -2.79
CA ARG A 8 -14.59 -3.42 -3.06
C ARG A 8 -15.32 -3.88 -1.79
N ASN A 9 -14.60 -4.52 -0.86
CA ASN A 9 -15.14 -5.05 0.40
C ASN A 9 -14.78 -4.16 1.59
N THR A 10 -14.98 -2.85 1.43
CA THR A 10 -14.65 -1.86 2.45
C THR A 10 -15.43 -2.08 3.76
N LYS A 11 -14.70 -2.12 4.89
CA LYS A 11 -15.30 -2.18 6.24
C LYS A 11 -15.97 -0.87 6.66
N VAL A 12 -15.36 0.28 6.34
CA VAL A 12 -15.89 1.62 6.63
C VAL A 12 -16.29 2.31 5.32
N SER A 13 -17.53 2.10 4.91
CA SER A 13 -17.99 2.47 3.55
C SER A 13 -17.93 3.96 3.24
N ARG A 14 -17.95 4.84 4.26
CA ARG A 14 -17.91 6.30 4.08
C ARG A 14 -17.17 7.00 5.20
N LEU A 15 -16.22 7.85 4.83
CA LEU A 15 -15.61 8.81 5.74
C LEU A 15 -16.51 10.05 5.88
N ARG A 16 -17.15 10.21 7.04
CA ARG A 16 -17.98 11.37 7.38
C ARG A 16 -17.15 12.40 8.15
N ILE A 17 -16.72 13.46 7.48
CA ILE A 17 -15.99 14.57 8.11
C ILE A 17 -17.02 15.53 8.69
N PRO A 18 -17.04 15.81 10.01
CA PRO A 18 -18.00 16.74 10.59
C PRO A 18 -17.86 18.15 10.01
N PHE A 19 -18.98 18.84 9.79
CA PHE A 19 -19.00 20.27 9.50
C PHE A 19 -19.01 21.04 10.82
N ALA A 20 -17.94 21.78 11.10
CA ALA A 20 -17.65 22.33 12.42
C ALA A 20 -18.43 23.60 12.77
N GLY A 21 -19.14 24.20 11.80
CA GLY A 21 -19.90 25.42 12.03
C GLY A 21 -20.05 26.28 10.78
N PRO A 22 -20.79 27.40 10.87
CA PRO A 22 -21.12 28.23 9.72
C PRO A 22 -19.87 28.75 9.00
N HIS A 23 -19.99 29.02 7.71
CA HIS A 23 -18.91 29.60 6.92
C HIS A 23 -18.52 30.99 7.44
N THR A 24 -17.27 31.10 7.91
CA THR A 24 -16.67 32.36 8.38
C THR A 24 -15.36 32.69 7.67
N PHE A 25 -15.04 31.99 6.58
CA PHE A 25 -13.89 32.36 5.75
C PHE A 25 -14.16 33.72 5.08
N ASP A 26 -13.23 34.66 5.22
CA ASP A 26 -13.40 36.06 4.82
C ASP A 26 -13.08 36.31 3.34
N GLY A 27 -12.64 35.28 2.62
CA GLY A 27 -12.24 35.37 1.22
C GLY A 27 -10.87 36.04 0.99
N GLY A 28 -10.17 36.43 2.06
CA GLY A 28 -8.84 37.01 1.99
C GLY A 28 -7.72 35.95 1.90
N ASP A 29 -6.48 36.43 1.92
CA ASP A 29 -5.26 35.61 1.83
C ASP A 29 -5.18 34.51 2.89
N PHE A 30 -4.85 33.28 2.50
CA PHE A 30 -4.79 32.13 3.40
C PHE A 30 -3.77 32.29 4.54
N LEU A 31 -2.56 32.77 4.25
CA LEU A 31 -1.46 32.80 5.22
C LEU A 31 -1.71 33.80 6.34
N THR A 32 -2.36 34.91 6.03
CA THR A 32 -2.69 35.96 7.01
C THR A 32 -4.08 35.83 7.63
N TYR A 33 -4.86 34.80 7.25
CA TYR A 33 -6.22 34.56 7.77
C TYR A 33 -6.29 34.51 9.31
N PRO A 34 -5.40 33.80 10.03
CA PRO A 34 -5.43 33.78 11.49
C PRO A 34 -5.33 35.18 12.10
N GLU A 35 -4.37 35.99 11.66
CA GLU A 35 -4.11 37.33 12.22
C GLU A 35 -5.28 38.29 11.96
N ARG A 36 -5.81 38.28 10.73
CA ARG A 36 -6.98 39.10 10.36
C ARG A 36 -8.19 38.80 11.22
N ASN A 37 -8.35 37.54 11.63
CA ASN A 37 -9.44 37.06 12.46
C ASN A 37 -9.08 37.00 13.96
N GLN A 38 -7.98 37.63 14.36
CA GLN A 38 -7.53 37.76 15.75
C GLN A 38 -7.23 36.42 16.44
N TRP A 39 -6.83 35.43 15.65
CA TRP A 39 -6.27 34.17 16.11
C TRP A 39 -4.77 34.26 16.20
N LYS A 40 -4.23 33.78 17.33
CA LYS A 40 -2.80 33.52 17.51
C LYS A 40 -2.60 32.03 17.64
N ILE A 41 -1.66 31.52 16.87
CA ILE A 41 -1.33 30.10 16.85
C ILE A 41 0.11 29.95 17.28
N LYS A 42 0.33 29.11 18.27
CA LYS A 42 1.67 28.85 18.80
C LYS A 42 2.03 27.41 18.48
N TYR A 43 2.91 27.25 17.50
CA TYR A 43 3.53 25.97 17.17
C TYR A 43 4.88 25.87 17.86
N THR A 44 4.99 25.01 18.88
CA THR A 44 6.31 24.63 19.42
C THR A 44 6.59 23.17 19.11
N VAL A 45 7.76 22.68 19.51
CA VAL A 45 8.08 21.25 19.39
C VAL A 45 7.06 20.40 20.17
N GLN A 46 6.50 20.91 21.28
CA GLN A 46 5.69 20.16 22.24
C GLN A 46 4.21 20.60 22.29
N GLU A 47 3.86 21.77 21.77
CA GLU A 47 2.53 22.37 21.95
C GLU A 47 1.98 22.88 20.62
N LEU A 48 0.66 22.70 20.45
CA LEU A 48 -0.16 23.39 19.46
C LEU A 48 -1.27 24.08 20.25
N ASP A 49 -1.14 25.40 20.43
CA ASP A 49 -2.11 26.19 21.16
C ASP A 49 -2.76 27.23 20.26
N PHE A 50 -4.06 27.40 20.47
CA PHE A 50 -4.87 28.42 19.80
C PHE A 50 -5.33 29.45 20.83
N THR A 51 -5.25 30.72 20.49
CA THR A 51 -5.78 31.80 21.31
C THR A 51 -6.56 32.75 20.41
N HIS A 52 -7.81 33.04 20.77
CA HIS A 52 -8.66 33.97 20.03
C HIS A 52 -8.87 35.22 20.88
N ARG A 53 -8.49 36.40 20.38
CA ARG A 53 -8.59 37.68 21.10
C ARG A 53 -7.95 37.69 22.51
N GLY A 54 -6.88 36.91 22.67
CA GLY A 54 -6.15 36.81 23.94
C GLY A 54 -6.75 35.84 24.97
N VAL A 55 -7.80 35.09 24.63
CA VAL A 55 -8.41 34.08 25.50
C VAL A 55 -8.36 32.68 24.89
N GLN A 56 -8.39 31.66 25.77
CA GLN A 56 -8.46 30.27 25.36
C GLN A 56 -9.86 29.95 24.80
N PRO A 57 -9.95 29.55 23.52
CA PRO A 57 -11.23 29.26 22.86
C PRO A 57 -11.80 27.91 23.30
N GLN A 58 -13.10 27.73 23.10
CA GLN A 58 -13.74 26.42 23.23
C GLN A 58 -13.39 25.52 22.03
N ALA A 59 -13.49 24.19 22.21
CA ALA A 59 -13.19 23.19 21.20
C ALA A 59 -13.89 23.49 19.85
N GLU A 60 -15.20 23.71 19.88
CA GLU A 60 -16.01 24.00 18.69
C GLU A 60 -15.53 25.26 17.94
N GLN A 61 -15.07 26.28 18.67
CA GLN A 61 -14.52 27.49 18.06
C GLN A 61 -13.21 27.21 17.34
N VAL A 62 -12.35 26.36 17.91
CA VAL A 62 -11.11 25.91 17.26
C VAL A 62 -11.45 25.08 16.03
N PHE A 63 -12.43 24.18 16.10
CA PHE A 63 -12.79 23.31 14.97
C PHE A 63 -13.29 24.12 13.80
N ASN A 64 -14.20 25.05 14.07
CA ASN A 64 -14.72 25.93 13.05
C ASN A 64 -13.57 26.75 12.45
N PHE A 65 -12.77 27.42 13.29
CA PHE A 65 -11.62 28.20 12.82
C PHE A 65 -10.67 27.41 11.92
N VAL A 66 -10.23 26.23 12.37
CA VAL A 66 -9.29 25.37 11.64
C VAL A 66 -9.90 24.85 10.35
N GLN A 67 -11.19 24.46 10.34
CA GLN A 67 -11.86 24.01 9.12
C GLN A 67 -12.06 25.16 8.12
N GLN A 68 -12.46 26.36 8.58
CA GLN A 68 -12.61 27.54 7.73
C GLN A 68 -11.29 27.98 7.12
N TRP A 69 -10.23 27.96 7.92
CA TRP A 69 -8.90 28.32 7.46
C TRP A 69 -8.30 27.26 6.53
N LEU A 70 -8.09 26.04 7.05
CA LEU A 70 -7.26 25.05 6.38
C LEU A 70 -7.99 24.21 5.34
N TYR A 71 -9.31 24.01 5.49
CA TYR A 71 -10.10 23.29 4.48
C TYR A 71 -10.64 24.28 3.44
N PHE A 72 -11.51 25.20 3.86
CA PHE A 72 -12.18 26.10 2.92
C PHE A 72 -11.23 27.17 2.35
N GLY A 73 -10.30 27.69 3.16
CA GLY A 73 -9.27 28.60 2.67
C GLY A 73 -8.34 27.94 1.66
N LEU A 74 -7.84 26.72 1.92
CA LEU A 74 -6.98 26.02 0.97
C LEU A 74 -7.70 25.73 -0.35
N LEU A 75 -8.97 25.31 -0.27
CA LEU A 75 -9.82 25.15 -1.45
C LEU A 75 -9.93 26.46 -2.24
N ARG A 76 -10.16 27.59 -1.54
CA ARG A 76 -10.23 28.92 -2.15
C ARG A 76 -8.94 29.34 -2.84
N GLU A 77 -7.76 29.02 -2.30
CA GLU A 77 -6.48 29.37 -2.92
C GLU A 77 -6.30 28.68 -4.29
N VAL A 78 -6.79 27.45 -4.42
CA VAL A 78 -6.71 26.68 -5.67
C VAL A 78 -7.77 27.15 -6.67
N VAL A 79 -9.02 27.27 -6.21
CA VAL A 79 -10.15 27.47 -7.12
C VAL A 79 -10.55 28.94 -7.32
N GLY A 80 -10.04 29.84 -6.46
CA GLY A 80 -10.29 31.26 -6.51
C GLY A 80 -11.78 31.61 -6.47
N ASP A 81 -12.16 32.64 -7.22
CA ASP A 81 -13.53 33.17 -7.26
C ASP A 81 -14.60 32.21 -7.77
N THR A 82 -14.21 31.04 -8.32
CA THR A 82 -15.17 30.00 -8.70
C THR A 82 -15.80 29.30 -7.50
N LEU A 83 -15.18 29.42 -6.31
CA LEU A 83 -15.78 28.97 -5.06
C LEU A 83 -16.86 29.94 -4.60
N THR A 84 -18.10 29.73 -5.04
CA THR A 84 -19.25 30.53 -4.62
C THR A 84 -19.78 30.07 -3.26
N LEU A 85 -20.57 30.93 -2.60
CA LEU A 85 -21.28 30.55 -1.38
C LEU A 85 -22.22 29.36 -1.61
N SER A 86 -22.91 29.33 -2.76
CA SER A 86 -23.78 28.20 -3.11
C SER A 86 -23.00 26.89 -3.29
N ALA A 87 -21.77 26.97 -3.83
CA ALA A 87 -20.91 25.80 -3.95
C ALA A 87 -20.47 25.31 -2.56
N LEU A 88 -20.09 26.21 -1.66
CA LEU A 88 -19.76 25.89 -0.27
C LEU A 88 -20.93 25.25 0.49
N GLU A 89 -22.13 25.80 0.36
CA GLU A 89 -23.36 25.24 0.95
C GLU A 89 -23.66 23.84 0.42
N SER A 90 -23.39 23.58 -0.86
CA SER A 90 -23.56 22.26 -1.48
C SER A 90 -22.58 21.18 -0.99
N LEU A 91 -21.52 21.59 -0.27
CA LEU A 91 -20.57 20.69 0.39
C LEU A 91 -21.04 20.24 1.76
N VAL A 92 -22.18 20.70 2.24
CA VAL A 92 -22.70 20.35 3.57
C VAL A 92 -23.95 19.50 3.40
N GLU A 93 -23.96 18.33 4.04
CA GLU A 93 -25.13 17.45 4.10
C GLU A 93 -25.55 17.20 5.55
N GLU A 94 -26.84 16.97 5.77
CA GLU A 94 -27.38 16.55 7.06
C GLU A 94 -27.53 15.02 7.08
N HIS A 95 -27.02 14.39 8.14
CA HIS A 95 -27.11 12.96 8.35
C HIS A 95 -27.22 12.63 9.85
N ASP A 96 -28.17 11.79 10.25
CA ASP A 96 -28.42 11.40 11.65
C ASP A 96 -28.44 12.58 12.65
N GLY A 97 -28.97 13.75 12.23
CA GLY A 97 -29.06 14.95 13.06
C GLY A 97 -27.74 15.73 13.23
N GLY A 98 -26.70 15.39 12.46
CA GLY A 98 -25.44 16.14 12.37
C GLY A 98 -25.17 16.68 10.98
N LEU A 99 -24.29 17.68 10.88
CA LEU A 99 -23.84 18.25 9.60
C LEU A 99 -22.46 17.70 9.24
N PHE A 100 -22.28 17.31 7.98
CA PHE A 100 -21.05 16.69 7.49
C PHE A 100 -20.62 17.27 6.15
N LEU A 101 -19.32 17.22 5.87
CA LEU A 101 -18.78 17.56 4.57
C LEU A 101 -19.06 16.44 3.56
N ASN A 102 -19.86 16.79 2.56
CA ASN A 102 -20.11 15.98 1.38
C ASN A 102 -19.16 16.42 0.25
N SER A 103 -18.41 15.46 -0.30
CA SER A 103 -17.54 15.72 -1.43
C SER A 103 -18.20 15.46 -2.78
N SER A 104 -19.36 14.80 -2.86
CA SER A 104 -20.01 14.42 -4.13
C SER A 104 -20.31 15.63 -5.04
N SER A 105 -20.54 16.79 -4.42
CA SER A 105 -20.80 18.04 -5.12
C SER A 105 -19.53 18.76 -5.56
N ILE A 106 -18.33 18.34 -5.11
CA ILE A 106 -17.06 19.00 -5.47
C ILE A 106 -16.84 18.97 -6.98
N GLU A 107 -17.06 17.83 -7.63
CA GLU A 107 -16.81 17.69 -9.06
C GLU A 107 -17.66 18.66 -9.89
N THR A 108 -18.96 18.72 -9.62
CA THR A 108 -19.92 19.50 -10.43
C THR A 108 -20.00 20.96 -10.00
N ALA A 109 -19.98 21.26 -8.69
CA ALA A 109 -20.15 22.61 -8.18
C ALA A 109 -18.85 23.41 -8.13
N ILE A 110 -17.68 22.75 -8.11
CA ILE A 110 -16.39 23.41 -7.91
C ILE A 110 -15.43 23.10 -9.06
N ILE A 111 -15.09 21.83 -9.29
CA ILE A 111 -14.06 21.44 -10.25
C ILE A 111 -14.47 21.76 -11.68
N GLY A 112 -15.72 21.50 -12.07
CA GLY A 112 -16.25 21.86 -13.39
C GLY A 112 -16.05 23.34 -13.73
N PRO A 113 -16.67 24.28 -12.99
CA PRO A 113 -16.48 25.72 -13.20
C PRO A 113 -15.03 26.18 -13.11
N TRP A 114 -14.28 25.64 -12.14
CA TRP A 114 -12.85 25.94 -12.00
C TRP A 114 -12.05 25.51 -13.23
N SER A 115 -12.28 24.30 -13.74
CA SER A 115 -11.52 23.75 -14.87
C SER A 115 -11.70 24.58 -16.14
N GLU A 116 -12.93 25.08 -16.40
CA GLU A 116 -13.23 25.95 -17.53
C GLU A 116 -12.50 27.30 -17.40
N LYS A 117 -12.55 27.92 -16.21
CA LYS A 117 -11.80 29.15 -15.91
C LYS A 117 -10.28 28.91 -16.00
N PHE A 118 -9.82 27.77 -15.49
CA PHE A 118 -8.41 27.41 -15.50
C PHE A 118 -7.89 27.31 -16.94
N ILE A 119 -8.61 26.61 -17.82
CA ILE A 119 -8.30 26.47 -19.26
C ILE A 119 -8.29 27.82 -19.99
N THR A 120 -9.19 28.73 -19.66
CA THR A 120 -9.34 30.01 -20.38
C THR A 120 -8.37 31.10 -19.87
N GLU A 121 -8.22 31.23 -18.56
CA GLU A 121 -7.49 32.34 -17.93
C GLU A 121 -6.10 31.94 -17.42
N TYR A 122 -5.95 30.77 -16.81
CA TYR A 122 -4.69 30.38 -16.16
C TYR A 122 -3.69 29.80 -17.15
N TRP A 123 -4.16 29.13 -18.21
CA TRP A 123 -3.25 28.64 -19.26
C TRP A 123 -2.57 29.78 -20.03
N THR A 124 -3.21 30.95 -20.11
CA THR A 124 -2.73 32.13 -20.82
C THR A 124 -1.81 33.03 -19.97
N LYS A 125 -1.66 32.75 -18.67
CA LYS A 125 -0.71 33.45 -17.78
C LYS A 125 0.73 33.29 -18.24
N THR A 126 1.54 34.32 -17.95
CA THR A 126 2.98 34.27 -18.15
C THR A 126 3.62 33.25 -17.23
N ASP A 127 4.79 32.72 -17.62
CA ASP A 127 5.54 31.76 -16.81
C ASP A 127 5.86 32.29 -15.39
N ARG A 128 6.07 33.61 -15.26
CA ARG A 128 6.34 34.25 -13.97
C ARG A 128 5.10 34.25 -13.05
N GLU A 129 3.93 34.59 -13.60
CA GLU A 129 2.69 34.58 -12.83
C GLU A 129 2.31 33.17 -12.38
N PHE A 130 2.55 32.18 -13.24
CA PHE A 130 2.31 30.77 -12.92
C PHE A 130 3.24 30.27 -11.81
N LEU A 131 4.54 30.60 -11.88
CA LEU A 131 5.51 30.24 -10.82
C LEU A 131 5.13 30.87 -9.48
N ASN A 132 4.82 32.16 -9.46
CA ASN A 132 4.38 32.84 -8.24
C ASN A 132 3.14 32.20 -7.63
N TRP A 133 2.16 31.82 -8.47
CA TRP A 133 0.96 31.12 -8.00
C TRP A 133 1.30 29.78 -7.35
N GLY A 134 2.12 28.94 -7.99
CA GLY A 134 2.46 27.63 -7.43
C GLY A 134 3.38 27.69 -6.21
N GLU A 135 4.27 28.69 -6.11
CA GLU A 135 5.04 28.98 -4.89
C GLU A 135 4.11 29.35 -3.74
N HIS A 136 3.16 30.26 -3.96
CA HIS A 136 2.15 30.64 -2.98
C HIS A 136 1.30 29.45 -2.50
N ILE A 137 0.81 28.62 -3.42
CA ILE A 137 0.06 27.40 -3.07
C ILE A 137 0.93 26.46 -2.23
N THR A 138 2.21 26.33 -2.56
CA THR A 138 3.17 25.52 -1.79
C THR A 138 3.34 26.05 -0.37
N GLU A 139 3.39 27.37 -0.17
CA GLU A 139 3.45 27.98 1.17
C GLU A 139 2.18 27.68 1.98
N CYS A 140 0.99 27.82 1.37
CA CYS A 140 -0.28 27.50 2.01
C CYS A 140 -0.35 26.02 2.44
N LEU A 141 0.10 25.15 1.56
CA LEU A 141 0.21 23.71 1.76
C LEU A 141 1.16 23.36 2.92
N LEU A 142 2.34 24.00 2.99
CA LEU A 142 3.31 23.81 4.07
C LEU A 142 2.78 24.28 5.43
N GLU A 143 2.09 25.42 5.47
CA GLU A 143 1.45 25.92 6.70
C GLU A 143 0.35 24.97 7.16
N SER A 144 -0.53 24.53 6.25
CA SER A 144 -1.58 23.54 6.54
C SER A 144 -0.99 22.25 7.14
N ARG A 145 0.10 21.74 6.55
CA ARG A 145 0.80 20.56 7.07
C ARG A 145 1.37 20.80 8.47
N ALA A 146 1.96 21.95 8.74
CA ALA A 146 2.56 22.24 10.04
C ALA A 146 1.50 22.13 11.16
N VAL A 147 0.29 22.66 10.91
CA VAL A 147 -0.83 22.57 11.85
C VAL A 147 -1.32 21.14 12.00
N VAL A 148 -1.62 20.47 10.88
CA VAL A 148 -2.16 19.09 10.86
C VAL A 148 -1.21 18.14 11.58
N LEU A 149 0.08 18.18 11.27
CA LEU A 149 1.08 17.32 11.92
C LEU A 149 1.11 17.54 13.43
N LYS A 150 1.18 18.80 13.87
CA LYS A 150 1.24 19.09 15.31
C LYS A 150 -0.04 18.72 16.05
N ALA A 151 -1.19 18.85 15.40
CA ALA A 151 -2.45 18.43 15.98
C ALA A 151 -2.50 16.90 16.18
N LEU A 152 -2.10 16.14 15.16
CA LEU A 152 -2.11 14.67 15.19
C LEU A 152 -1.09 14.09 16.19
N THR A 153 -0.02 14.81 16.52
CA THR A 153 1.05 14.31 17.39
C THR A 153 0.81 14.51 18.87
N ASN A 154 0.17 15.62 19.23
CA ASN A 154 0.10 16.07 20.62
C ASN A 154 -1.04 15.41 21.41
N LYS A 155 -1.75 14.42 20.82
CA LYS A 155 -2.93 13.76 21.42
C LYS A 155 -3.89 14.77 22.04
N ASN A 156 -4.07 15.93 21.40
CA ASN A 156 -4.83 17.03 21.99
C ASN A 156 -6.32 16.58 22.07
N PRO A 157 -6.86 16.30 23.27
CA PRO A 157 -8.19 15.72 23.44
C PRO A 157 -9.30 16.70 23.04
N ILE A 158 -8.93 17.94 22.77
CA ILE A 158 -9.85 19.00 22.42
C ILE A 158 -10.33 18.82 20.98
N ILE A 159 -9.62 18.13 20.07
CA ILE A 159 -9.91 18.20 18.62
C ILE A 159 -10.31 16.88 17.95
N ASP A 160 -11.42 16.91 17.19
CA ASP A 160 -11.90 15.80 16.39
C ASP A 160 -10.87 15.44 15.27
N PRO A 161 -10.25 14.24 15.32
CA PRO A 161 -9.27 13.81 14.33
C PRO A 161 -9.81 13.75 12.90
N LEU A 162 -11.12 13.57 12.73
CA LEU A 162 -11.74 13.49 11.40
C LEU A 162 -11.64 14.83 10.66
N ILE A 163 -11.71 15.97 11.36
CA ILE A 163 -11.58 17.29 10.72
C ILE A 163 -10.18 17.44 10.10
N PHE A 164 -9.13 17.09 10.86
CA PHE A 164 -7.76 17.12 10.35
C PHE A 164 -7.50 16.10 9.25
N MET A 165 -8.16 14.94 9.29
CA MET A 165 -8.13 13.99 8.18
C MET A 165 -8.70 14.60 6.90
N GLY A 166 -9.85 15.27 6.99
CA GLY A 166 -10.45 15.98 5.86
C GLY A 166 -9.52 17.04 5.27
N ILE A 167 -8.86 17.82 6.12
CA ILE A 167 -7.85 18.82 5.72
C ILE A 167 -6.65 18.17 5.05
N ALA A 168 -6.11 17.10 5.63
CA ALA A 168 -4.94 16.40 5.11
C ALA A 168 -5.21 15.78 3.74
N LEU A 169 -6.39 15.17 3.56
CA LEU A 169 -6.83 14.63 2.28
C LEU A 169 -7.00 15.73 1.23
N LEU A 170 -7.64 16.85 1.55
CA LEU A 170 -7.75 17.98 0.64
C LEU A 170 -6.38 18.51 0.21
N ALA A 171 -5.43 18.61 1.15
CA ALA A 171 -4.07 19.05 0.89
C ALA A 171 -3.29 18.08 -0.02
N GLU A 172 -3.48 16.77 0.16
CA GLU A 172 -2.94 15.72 -0.72
C GLU A 172 -3.46 15.87 -2.15
N TYR A 173 -4.79 15.90 -2.35
CA TYR A 173 -5.40 16.11 -3.67
C TYR A 173 -4.95 17.42 -4.32
N THR A 174 -4.83 18.49 -3.53
CA THR A 174 -4.34 19.79 -4.02
C THR A 174 -2.88 19.69 -4.50
N THR A 175 -2.04 18.99 -3.74
CA THR A 175 -0.62 18.78 -4.09
C THR A 175 -0.48 18.05 -5.41
N ASP A 176 -1.24 16.96 -5.58
CA ASP A 176 -1.22 16.17 -6.82
C ASP A 176 -1.76 16.93 -8.02
N THR A 177 -2.79 17.77 -7.80
CA THR A 177 -3.33 18.66 -8.84
C THR A 177 -2.27 19.67 -9.30
N VAL A 178 -1.64 20.37 -8.36
CA VAL A 178 -0.58 21.35 -8.66
C VAL A 178 0.59 20.67 -9.36
N ARG A 179 1.03 19.49 -8.87
CA ARG A 179 2.09 18.69 -9.48
C ARG A 179 1.77 18.30 -10.92
N SER A 180 0.55 17.83 -11.18
CA SER A 180 0.08 17.46 -12.51
C SER A 180 0.11 18.65 -13.47
N ILE A 181 -0.30 19.83 -13.02
CA ILE A 181 -0.23 21.05 -13.84
C ILE A 181 1.23 21.41 -14.18
N TYR A 182 2.17 21.31 -13.22
CA TYR A 182 3.60 21.52 -13.48
C TYR A 182 4.18 20.53 -14.50
N ILE A 183 3.75 19.26 -14.44
CA ILE A 183 4.14 18.22 -15.41
C ILE A 183 3.68 18.62 -16.82
N ILE A 184 2.41 18.98 -16.99
CA ILE A 184 1.84 19.26 -18.31
C ILE A 184 2.50 20.50 -18.94
N ARG A 185 2.87 21.52 -18.15
CA ARG A 185 3.64 22.68 -18.68
C ARG A 185 5.12 22.37 -18.94
N ASN A 186 5.59 21.14 -18.68
CA ASN A 186 6.99 20.71 -18.77
C ASN A 186 7.93 21.59 -17.91
N ARG A 187 7.47 21.96 -16.71
CA ARG A 187 8.16 22.92 -15.81
C ARG A 187 8.46 22.38 -14.42
N LEU A 188 8.40 21.06 -14.18
CA LEU A 188 8.86 20.46 -12.93
C LEU A 188 10.36 20.79 -12.69
N ARG A 189 10.64 21.77 -11.83
CA ARG A 189 11.99 22.07 -11.33
C ARG A 189 12.22 21.54 -9.92
N HIS A 190 11.16 21.54 -9.10
CA HIS A 190 11.10 20.96 -7.77
C HIS A 190 9.80 20.17 -7.64
N ASP A 191 9.84 19.03 -6.96
CA ASP A 191 8.66 18.18 -6.78
C ASP A 191 7.89 18.63 -5.52
N PRO A 192 6.70 19.24 -5.65
CA PRO A 192 5.90 19.68 -4.51
C PRO A 192 5.41 18.52 -3.63
N SER A 193 5.49 17.26 -4.09
CA SER A 193 5.05 16.08 -3.33
C SER A 193 5.82 15.82 -2.03
N LEU A 194 6.96 16.49 -1.80
CA LEU A 194 7.66 16.44 -0.51
C LEU A 194 6.91 17.20 0.60
N ALA A 195 5.96 18.08 0.24
CA ALA A 195 5.25 18.92 1.19
C ALA A 195 4.16 18.19 1.99
N HIS A 196 3.70 16.97 1.64
CA HIS A 196 2.54 16.32 2.30
C HIS A 196 2.75 14.89 2.81
N LYS A 197 4.02 14.55 3.01
CA LYS A 197 4.42 13.25 3.53
C LYS A 197 4.35 13.25 5.08
N LEU A 198 3.49 12.42 5.69
CA LEU A 198 3.38 12.21 7.14
C LEU A 198 4.60 11.43 7.72
N PRO A 199 5.39 11.97 8.67
CA PRO A 199 6.53 11.24 9.24
C PRO A 199 6.12 9.95 10.00
N LYS A 200 6.90 8.86 9.83
CA LYS A 200 6.69 7.56 10.50
C LYS A 200 6.52 7.58 12.01
N THR A 201 7.16 8.53 12.71
CA THR A 201 7.25 8.54 14.18
C THR A 201 5.94 8.94 14.86
N GLN A 202 4.91 9.20 14.08
CA GLN A 202 3.67 9.84 14.50
C GLN A 202 2.56 9.07 13.82
N ASN A 203 2.35 7.82 14.24
CA ASN A 203 1.18 7.04 13.86
C ASN A 203 -0.04 7.87 14.30
N PRO A 204 -0.72 8.58 13.40
CA PRO A 204 -1.71 9.54 13.83
C PRO A 204 -2.84 8.76 14.48
N GLN A 205 -3.48 9.33 15.50
CA GLN A 205 -4.69 8.77 16.10
C GLN A 205 -5.86 8.54 15.11
N LEU A 206 -5.65 8.82 13.81
CA LEU A 206 -6.53 8.54 12.67
C LEU A 206 -7.09 7.11 12.68
N LEU A 207 -6.37 6.15 13.26
CA LEU A 207 -6.76 4.74 13.28
C LEU A 207 -7.25 4.24 14.64
N SER A 208 -7.35 5.08 15.67
CA SER A 208 -7.74 4.68 17.05
C SER A 208 -9.21 4.22 17.23
N SER A 209 -9.94 4.01 16.13
CA SER A 209 -11.22 3.28 16.09
C SER A 209 -10.98 1.81 15.67
N PRO A 210 -11.99 0.93 15.51
CA PRO A 210 -11.83 -0.53 15.27
C PRO A 210 -10.84 -0.95 14.17
N VAL A 211 -10.44 -0.02 13.31
CA VAL A 211 -9.43 -0.15 12.26
C VAL A 211 -8.02 -0.47 12.81
N GLU A 212 -7.59 0.13 13.94
CA GLU A 212 -6.31 -0.21 14.60
C GLU A 212 -6.24 -1.68 15.03
N GLN A 213 -7.39 -2.29 15.35
CA GLN A 213 -7.44 -3.68 15.79
C GLN A 213 -7.25 -4.67 14.63
N THR A 214 -7.49 -4.24 13.39
CA THR A 214 -7.46 -5.13 12.23
C THR A 214 -6.23 -4.99 11.36
N TRP A 215 -5.43 -3.92 11.48
CA TRP A 215 -4.24 -3.75 10.64
C TRP A 215 -3.03 -3.21 11.40
N ARG A 216 -2.04 -4.08 11.62
CA ARG A 216 -0.64 -3.66 11.79
C ARG A 216 0.00 -3.78 10.42
N LEU A 217 0.24 -2.67 9.72
CA LEU A 217 0.94 -2.65 8.42
C LEU A 217 2.29 -3.38 8.56
N PRO A 218 2.46 -4.62 8.05
CA PRO A 218 3.71 -5.34 8.21
C PRO A 218 4.70 -4.83 7.15
N GLY A 219 5.89 -4.42 7.56
CA GLY A 219 7.01 -4.22 6.64
C GLY A 219 7.11 -2.86 5.91
N THR A 220 6.28 -1.87 6.21
CA THR A 220 6.42 -0.51 5.65
C THR A 220 7.33 0.42 6.47
N ALA A 221 8.25 -0.19 7.23
CA ALA A 221 9.18 0.50 8.12
C ALA A 221 10.04 1.58 7.45
N ASP A 222 10.08 1.60 6.10
CA ASP A 222 10.61 2.53 5.07
C ASP A 222 9.84 3.81 4.69
N CYS A 223 8.51 3.74 4.60
CA CYS A 223 7.77 4.61 3.67
C CYS A 223 6.95 5.69 4.37
N VAL A 224 6.96 6.89 3.81
CA VAL A 224 5.98 7.92 4.15
C VAL A 224 4.75 7.71 3.27
N HIS A 225 3.58 7.50 3.90
CA HIS A 225 2.33 7.27 3.19
C HIS A 225 1.47 8.54 3.13
N GLU A 226 0.84 8.72 1.98
CA GLU A 226 -0.30 9.60 1.76
C GLU A 226 -1.50 9.14 2.61
N VAL A 227 -2.33 10.08 3.06
CA VAL A 227 -3.50 9.82 3.91
C VAL A 227 -4.54 8.99 3.15
N GLY A 228 -4.70 9.23 1.85
CA GLY A 228 -5.57 8.40 1.00
C GLY A 228 -5.14 6.94 0.97
N VAL A 229 -3.82 6.67 0.92
CA VAL A 229 -3.26 5.31 0.95
C VAL A 229 -3.48 4.65 2.31
N LEU A 230 -3.26 5.39 3.40
CA LEU A 230 -3.52 4.87 4.75
C LEU A 230 -5.01 4.53 4.94
N TRP A 231 -5.91 5.38 4.44
CA TRP A 231 -7.35 5.13 4.43
C TRP A 231 -7.71 3.88 3.62
N TYR A 232 -7.09 3.70 2.46
CA TYR A 232 -7.32 2.54 1.62
C TYR A 232 -6.89 1.24 2.33
N TYR A 233 -5.67 1.21 2.89
CA TYR A 233 -5.17 0.05 3.63
C TYR A 233 -5.97 -0.25 4.90
N ALA A 234 -6.43 0.78 5.60
CA ALA A 234 -7.35 0.65 6.74
C ALA A 234 -8.65 -0.10 6.39
N ASN A 235 -9.05 -0.07 5.12
CA ASN A 235 -10.28 -0.70 4.65
C ASN A 235 -10.06 -2.03 3.91
N LEU A 236 -8.82 -2.49 3.77
CA LEU A 236 -8.53 -3.81 3.24
C LEU A 236 -8.92 -4.89 4.26
N GLU A 237 -9.25 -6.07 3.74
CA GLU A 237 -9.37 -7.29 4.54
C GLU A 237 -7.97 -7.88 4.75
N PRO A 238 -7.55 -8.20 6.00
CA PRO A 238 -6.21 -8.68 6.26
C PRO A 238 -5.86 -9.91 5.42
N PRO A 239 -4.70 -9.93 4.74
CA PRO A 239 -4.29 -11.14 4.05
C PRO A 239 -4.15 -12.26 5.09
N ARG A 240 -4.87 -13.37 4.86
CA ARG A 240 -4.87 -14.58 5.71
C ARG A 240 -5.61 -14.43 7.05
N ASP A 241 -6.68 -13.62 7.12
CA ASP A 241 -7.54 -13.37 8.31
C ASP A 241 -8.16 -14.62 8.98
N HIS A 242 -7.98 -15.82 8.41
CA HIS A 242 -8.53 -17.07 8.94
C HIS A 242 -7.57 -17.86 9.84
N ARG A 243 -6.34 -17.39 10.06
CA ARG A 243 -5.41 -18.08 10.98
C ARG A 243 -5.69 -17.71 12.44
N ASP A 244 -5.47 -18.66 13.34
CA ASP A 244 -5.60 -18.40 14.77
C ASP A 244 -4.44 -17.55 15.28
N HIS A 245 -4.75 -16.33 15.72
CA HIS A 245 -3.81 -15.38 16.29
C HIS A 245 -3.83 -15.34 17.83
N ALA A 246 -4.49 -16.28 18.52
CA ALA A 246 -4.61 -16.29 19.99
C ALA A 246 -3.26 -16.28 20.74
N LEU A 247 -2.20 -16.81 20.11
CA LEU A 247 -0.85 -16.84 20.67
C LEU A 247 0.05 -15.71 20.17
N CYS A 248 -0.44 -14.86 19.27
CA CYS A 248 0.31 -13.73 18.73
C CYS A 248 0.43 -12.60 19.76
N SER A 249 1.54 -11.86 19.69
CA SER A 249 1.72 -10.62 20.44
C SER A 249 1.72 -9.42 19.51
N GLU A 250 1.72 -8.23 20.09
CA GLU A 250 1.82 -6.97 19.35
C GLU A 250 3.06 -6.87 18.46
N GLU A 251 4.16 -7.50 18.86
CA GLU A 251 5.47 -7.39 18.19
C GLU A 251 5.81 -8.62 17.36
N ILE A 252 5.16 -9.76 17.62
CA ILE A 252 5.52 -11.05 17.04
C ILE A 252 4.27 -11.81 16.60
N CYS A 253 4.19 -12.07 15.29
CA CYS A 253 3.22 -12.98 14.70
C CYS A 253 3.74 -14.43 14.81
N PHE A 254 3.15 -15.21 15.73
CA PHE A 254 3.44 -16.64 15.87
C PHE A 254 2.66 -17.52 14.88
N ALA A 255 1.53 -17.03 14.33
CA ALA A 255 0.70 -17.77 13.37
C ALA A 255 1.40 -18.09 12.03
N MET A 256 2.46 -17.35 11.73
CA MET A 256 3.28 -17.49 10.52
C MET A 256 4.64 -18.17 10.80
N GLN A 257 4.94 -18.48 12.07
CA GLN A 257 6.17 -19.18 12.42
C GLN A 257 6.02 -20.68 12.21
N THR A 258 7.04 -21.29 11.62
CA THR A 258 7.08 -22.72 11.36
C THR A 258 7.96 -23.40 12.40
N GLN A 259 7.42 -24.45 13.05
CA GLN A 259 8.21 -25.31 13.93
C GLN A 259 8.75 -26.49 13.13
N ARG A 260 10.07 -26.72 13.15
CA ARG A 260 10.70 -27.76 12.33
C ARG A 260 10.24 -29.18 12.67
N ASP A 261 10.00 -29.45 13.96
CA ASP A 261 9.67 -30.79 14.44
C ASP A 261 8.18 -31.13 14.26
N ALA A 262 7.33 -30.11 14.12
CA ALA A 262 5.88 -30.23 13.96
C ALA A 262 5.39 -29.57 12.66
N TYR A 263 6.23 -29.55 11.62
CA TYR A 263 5.93 -28.86 10.36
C TYR A 263 4.82 -29.57 9.59
N PRO A 264 3.66 -28.93 9.34
CA PRO A 264 2.58 -29.55 8.59
C PRO A 264 2.86 -29.48 7.09
N LEU A 265 3.11 -30.63 6.46
CA LEU A 265 3.20 -30.73 5.01
C LEU A 265 1.80 -30.61 4.40
N ALA A 266 1.64 -29.68 3.45
CA ALA A 266 0.38 -29.44 2.78
C ALA A 266 0.32 -30.20 1.45
N HIS A 267 -0.88 -30.70 1.16
CA HIS A 267 -1.26 -31.07 -0.20
C HIS A 267 -1.68 -29.83 -0.99
N TRP A 268 -1.72 -29.93 -2.33
CA TRP A 268 -2.26 -28.85 -3.15
C TRP A 268 -3.75 -28.61 -2.90
N GLU A 269 -4.50 -29.71 -2.69
CA GLU A 269 -5.90 -29.74 -2.30
C GLU A 269 -6.05 -30.46 -0.96
N SER A 270 -6.94 -29.97 -0.09
CA SER A 270 -7.12 -30.49 1.27
C SER A 270 -7.61 -31.94 1.35
N ILE A 271 -8.26 -32.45 0.30
CA ILE A 271 -8.82 -33.81 0.25
C ILE A 271 -7.82 -34.87 -0.27
N CYS A 272 -6.62 -34.46 -0.68
CA CYS A 272 -5.63 -35.36 -1.27
C CYS A 272 -4.85 -36.14 -0.20
N THR A 273 -4.47 -37.39 -0.50
CA THR A 273 -3.67 -38.26 0.38
C THR A 273 -2.48 -38.91 -0.35
N CYS A 274 -1.96 -38.27 -1.39
CA CYS A 274 -0.86 -38.81 -2.21
C CYS A 274 0.48 -38.91 -1.45
N ALA A 275 1.38 -39.76 -1.94
CA ALA A 275 2.69 -39.97 -1.34
C ALA A 275 3.64 -38.76 -1.56
N LEU A 276 4.72 -38.74 -0.77
CA LEU A 276 5.86 -37.84 -0.98
C LEU A 276 6.74 -38.39 -2.12
N MET A 277 7.31 -37.49 -2.92
CA MET A 277 8.32 -37.82 -3.93
C MET A 277 9.69 -37.27 -3.53
N ASP A 278 10.65 -38.15 -3.28
CA ASP A 278 12.00 -37.85 -2.79
C ASP A 278 13.13 -38.33 -3.73
N GLU A 279 12.77 -38.95 -4.86
CA GLU A 279 13.67 -39.67 -5.78
C GLU A 279 14.81 -38.81 -6.37
N HIS A 280 14.67 -37.49 -6.36
CA HIS A 280 15.63 -36.52 -6.91
C HIS A 280 16.78 -36.18 -5.94
N THR A 281 16.64 -36.45 -4.64
CA THR A 281 17.55 -35.95 -3.58
C THR A 281 19.02 -36.33 -3.80
N LYS A 282 19.28 -37.56 -4.27
CA LYS A 282 20.64 -38.04 -4.52
C LYS A 282 21.31 -37.28 -5.67
N LEU A 283 20.58 -37.07 -6.77
CA LEU A 283 21.10 -36.40 -7.96
C LEU A 283 21.33 -34.89 -7.72
N VAL A 284 20.49 -34.24 -6.92
CA VAL A 284 20.72 -32.85 -6.47
C VAL A 284 22.08 -32.72 -5.77
N ASN A 285 22.40 -33.64 -4.87
CA ASN A 285 23.68 -33.67 -4.18
C ASN A 285 24.87 -33.89 -5.12
N GLU A 286 24.70 -34.70 -6.17
CA GLU A 286 25.75 -34.97 -7.15
C GLU A 286 26.07 -33.73 -7.99
N ILE A 287 25.06 -33.04 -8.53
CA ILE A 287 25.24 -31.81 -9.33
C ILE A 287 25.91 -30.70 -8.51
N LEU A 288 25.48 -30.52 -7.26
CA LEU A 288 26.05 -29.48 -6.39
C LEU A 288 27.52 -29.74 -6.02
N LYS A 289 27.92 -31.02 -5.92
CA LYS A 289 29.29 -31.43 -5.58
C LYS A 289 30.22 -31.46 -6.78
N ASP A 290 29.69 -31.45 -8.01
CA ASP A 290 30.51 -31.55 -9.21
C ASP A 290 31.48 -30.34 -9.26
N PRO A 291 32.81 -30.57 -9.24
CA PRO A 291 33.80 -29.50 -9.26
C PRO A 291 33.92 -28.81 -10.63
N GLN A 292 33.46 -29.46 -11.71
CA GLN A 292 33.44 -28.91 -13.07
C GLN A 292 32.08 -28.27 -13.38
N ASP A 293 30.99 -28.89 -12.95
CA ASP A 293 29.63 -28.38 -13.18
C ASP A 293 29.26 -27.34 -12.12
N GLY A 294 29.28 -27.69 -10.83
CA GLY A 294 29.04 -26.78 -9.70
C GLY A 294 27.83 -25.88 -9.88
N SER A 295 26.90 -26.24 -10.77
CA SER A 295 25.84 -25.38 -11.26
C SER A 295 24.56 -25.62 -10.46
N LEU A 296 23.51 -24.87 -10.81
CA LEU A 296 22.25 -24.97 -10.10
C LEU A 296 21.51 -26.25 -10.53
N PRO A 297 21.11 -27.12 -9.57
CA PRO A 297 20.28 -28.28 -9.87
C PRO A 297 18.85 -27.84 -10.16
N LEU A 298 18.31 -28.26 -11.28
CA LEU A 298 16.95 -27.97 -11.73
C LEU A 298 16.16 -29.28 -11.79
N ILE A 299 14.88 -29.21 -11.45
CA ILE A 299 13.95 -30.33 -11.56
C ILE A 299 13.31 -30.28 -12.95
N ASP A 300 13.56 -31.32 -13.73
CA ASP A 300 12.85 -31.64 -14.96
C ASP A 300 11.95 -32.86 -14.70
N TYR A 301 11.01 -33.13 -15.59
CA TYR A 301 9.97 -34.13 -15.30
C TYR A 301 9.39 -34.74 -16.57
N THR A 302 8.72 -35.87 -16.39
CA THR A 302 7.94 -36.51 -17.46
C THR A 302 6.51 -36.72 -17.01
N TRP A 303 5.58 -36.62 -17.96
CA TRP A 303 4.15 -36.79 -17.70
C TRP A 303 3.72 -38.25 -17.93
N THR A 304 2.80 -38.72 -17.10
CA THR A 304 1.98 -39.90 -17.41
C THR A 304 0.91 -39.54 -18.44
N LYS A 305 0.24 -40.56 -19.00
CA LYS A 305 -0.93 -40.34 -19.88
C LYS A 305 -2.09 -39.63 -19.18
N ASP A 306 -2.17 -39.74 -17.86
CA ASP A 306 -3.21 -39.15 -17.02
C ASP A 306 -2.82 -37.74 -16.51
N CYS A 307 -1.81 -37.11 -17.13
CA CYS A 307 -1.34 -35.76 -16.80
C CYS A 307 -0.91 -35.61 -15.33
N THR A 308 -0.30 -36.65 -14.76
CA THR A 308 0.42 -36.62 -13.48
C THR A 308 1.91 -36.76 -13.72
N ILE A 309 2.73 -36.37 -12.75
CA ILE A 309 4.18 -36.58 -12.85
C ILE A 309 4.49 -38.08 -12.79
N ALA A 310 5.18 -38.57 -13.81
CA ALA A 310 5.63 -39.96 -13.92
C ALA A 310 6.97 -40.15 -13.20
N ARG A 311 7.92 -39.25 -13.46
CA ARG A 311 9.27 -39.24 -12.88
C ARG A 311 9.83 -37.83 -12.82
N LEU A 312 10.61 -37.58 -11.78
CA LEU A 312 11.46 -36.41 -11.65
C LEU A 312 12.87 -36.74 -12.15
N HIS A 313 13.44 -35.81 -12.88
CA HIS A 313 14.82 -35.78 -13.32
C HIS A 313 15.50 -34.57 -12.72
N VAL A 314 16.82 -34.65 -12.50
CA VAL A 314 17.61 -33.49 -12.10
C VAL A 314 18.58 -33.16 -13.21
N VAL A 315 18.48 -31.95 -13.72
CA VAL A 315 19.35 -31.42 -14.78
C VAL A 315 20.13 -30.23 -14.24
N SER A 316 21.25 -29.91 -14.87
CA SER A 316 22.09 -28.80 -14.44
C SER A 316 21.76 -27.54 -15.24
N LYS A 317 21.79 -26.36 -14.61
CA LYS A 317 21.56 -25.08 -15.31
C LYS A 317 22.45 -24.92 -16.55
N LYS A 318 23.69 -25.45 -16.54
CA LYS A 318 24.55 -25.39 -17.73
C LYS A 318 23.96 -26.12 -18.93
N SER A 319 23.32 -27.26 -18.69
CA SER A 319 22.64 -28.04 -19.73
C SER A 319 21.30 -27.45 -20.14
N GLN A 320 20.60 -26.80 -19.21
CA GLN A 320 19.28 -26.22 -19.40
C GLN A 320 19.26 -24.80 -18.82
N PRO A 321 19.65 -23.78 -19.61
CA PRO A 321 19.75 -22.40 -19.11
C PRO A 321 18.38 -21.73 -18.93
N GLU A 322 17.34 -22.20 -19.62
CA GLU A 322 15.98 -21.70 -19.50
C GLU A 322 15.21 -22.49 -18.43
N PHE A 323 14.90 -21.84 -17.32
CA PHE A 323 14.17 -22.46 -16.21
C PHE A 323 13.35 -21.43 -15.44
N VAL A 324 12.45 -21.93 -14.59
CA VAL A 324 11.61 -21.11 -13.71
C VAL A 324 12.08 -21.26 -12.27
N ALA A 325 12.24 -20.17 -11.54
CA ALA A 325 12.46 -20.22 -10.10
C ALA A 325 11.12 -20.12 -9.37
N ILE A 326 10.88 -21.01 -8.40
CA ILE A 326 9.69 -21.01 -7.56
C ILE A 326 10.01 -20.31 -6.24
N SER A 327 9.30 -19.23 -5.96
CA SER A 327 9.26 -18.60 -4.63
C SER A 327 7.99 -19.07 -3.93
N HIS A 328 8.10 -19.57 -2.70
CA HIS A 328 6.96 -20.12 -1.98
C HIS A 328 7.01 -19.80 -0.48
N VAL A 329 5.85 -19.84 0.16
CA VAL A 329 5.72 -19.55 1.59
C VAL A 329 5.80 -20.84 2.41
N TRP A 330 6.83 -20.97 3.24
CA TRP A 330 6.99 -22.14 4.12
C TRP A 330 5.84 -22.28 5.13
N SER A 331 5.22 -21.21 5.62
CA SER A 331 4.09 -21.36 6.53
C SER A 331 2.82 -21.90 5.86
N ASP A 332 2.79 -22.05 4.54
CA ASP A 332 1.68 -22.64 3.77
C ASP A 332 1.83 -24.15 3.57
N GLY A 333 2.91 -24.75 4.08
CA GLY A 333 3.10 -26.21 4.09
C GLY A 333 3.84 -26.79 2.87
N PHE A 334 4.39 -25.95 1.98
CA PHE A 334 5.18 -26.38 0.82
C PHE A 334 6.70 -26.42 1.06
N GLY A 335 7.12 -26.18 2.30
CA GLY A 335 8.46 -26.49 2.82
C GLY A 335 8.57 -27.95 3.23
N ASN A 336 9.77 -28.39 3.60
CA ASN A 336 9.97 -29.69 4.25
C ASN A 336 11.31 -29.72 5.02
N PRO A 337 11.31 -29.64 6.35
CA PRO A 337 12.55 -29.61 7.13
C PRO A 337 13.17 -30.99 7.35
N GLN A 338 12.48 -32.08 6.99
CA GLN A 338 12.89 -33.45 7.30
C GLN A 338 13.49 -34.19 6.10
N VAL A 339 12.93 -33.97 4.90
CA VAL A 339 13.38 -34.61 3.66
C VAL A 339 13.17 -33.65 2.48
N ASN A 340 14.03 -33.71 1.45
CA ASN A 340 13.82 -32.97 0.20
C ASN A 340 12.71 -33.63 -0.62
N ALA A 341 11.46 -33.44 -0.19
CA ALA A 341 10.29 -34.04 -0.82
C ALA A 341 9.04 -33.20 -0.65
N LEU A 342 8.16 -33.29 -1.65
CA LEU A 342 6.80 -32.74 -1.62
C LEU A 342 5.80 -33.81 -2.05
N HIS A 343 4.54 -33.62 -1.69
CA HIS A 343 3.46 -34.50 -2.14
C HIS A 343 3.32 -34.46 -3.67
N THR A 344 3.04 -35.61 -4.31
CA THR A 344 2.91 -35.71 -5.77
C THR A 344 1.94 -34.68 -6.38
N CYS A 345 0.86 -34.37 -5.68
CA CYS A 345 -0.11 -33.35 -6.11
C CYS A 345 0.52 -31.94 -6.19
N VAL A 346 1.42 -31.58 -5.27
CA VAL A 346 2.10 -30.28 -5.26
C VAL A 346 3.05 -30.19 -6.46
N PHE A 347 3.85 -31.23 -6.72
CA PHE A 347 4.69 -31.30 -7.91
C PHE A 347 3.87 -31.16 -9.20
N THR A 348 2.79 -31.95 -9.30
CA THR A 348 1.92 -31.95 -10.48
C THR A 348 1.38 -30.56 -10.79
N GLU A 349 0.96 -29.82 -9.79
CA GLU A 349 0.38 -28.49 -10.00
C GLU A 349 1.43 -27.41 -10.26
N ILE A 350 2.58 -27.46 -9.57
CA ILE A 350 3.71 -26.57 -9.89
C ILE A 350 4.09 -26.74 -11.37
N CYS A 351 4.27 -27.98 -11.83
CA CYS A 351 4.58 -28.29 -13.22
C CYS A 351 3.49 -27.75 -14.16
N ARG A 352 2.19 -27.98 -13.86
CA ARG A 352 1.07 -27.45 -14.68
C ARG A 352 1.09 -25.92 -14.81
N ILE A 353 1.47 -25.20 -13.75
CA ILE A 353 1.54 -23.73 -13.79
C ILE A 353 2.78 -23.29 -14.57
N VAL A 354 3.93 -23.91 -14.33
CA VAL A 354 5.19 -23.65 -15.05
C VAL A 354 4.99 -23.82 -16.56
N GLU A 355 4.27 -24.85 -16.99
CA GLU A 355 4.00 -25.12 -18.40
C GLU A 355 3.12 -24.06 -19.09
N LYS A 356 2.38 -23.25 -18.33
CA LYS A 356 1.57 -22.15 -18.86
C LYS A 356 2.37 -20.87 -19.06
N LEU A 357 3.59 -20.78 -18.53
CA LEU A 357 4.42 -19.60 -18.68
C LEU A 357 4.98 -19.49 -20.12
N PRO A 358 5.24 -18.27 -20.61
CA PRO A 358 5.81 -18.09 -21.94
C PRO A 358 7.16 -18.80 -22.08
N LYS A 359 7.32 -19.59 -23.15
CA LYS A 359 8.56 -20.33 -23.44
C LYS A 359 9.26 -19.76 -24.67
N SER A 360 10.59 -19.67 -24.64
CA SER A 360 11.37 -19.30 -25.85
C SER A 360 11.56 -20.49 -26.79
N THR A 361 11.55 -21.70 -26.24
CA THR A 361 11.83 -22.95 -26.96
C THR A 361 10.59 -23.82 -27.07
N SER A 362 10.51 -24.62 -28.13
CA SER A 362 9.43 -25.61 -28.34
C SER A 362 9.56 -26.85 -27.44
N SER A 363 10.25 -26.74 -26.30
CA SER A 363 10.47 -27.85 -25.38
C SER A 363 9.15 -28.36 -24.81
N THR A 364 9.04 -29.68 -24.66
CA THR A 364 7.87 -30.35 -24.09
C THR A 364 7.73 -30.13 -22.58
N THR A 365 8.81 -29.78 -21.89
CA THR A 365 8.83 -29.47 -20.45
C THR A 365 9.74 -28.28 -20.17
N THR A 366 9.41 -27.52 -19.12
CA THR A 366 10.25 -26.43 -18.61
C THR A 366 10.76 -26.81 -17.22
N PRO A 367 12.09 -26.96 -17.05
CA PRO A 367 12.67 -27.23 -15.75
C PRO A 367 12.42 -26.09 -14.75
N PHE A 368 12.39 -26.42 -13.47
CA PHE A 368 12.23 -25.41 -12.41
C PHE A 368 13.17 -25.64 -11.23
N TRP A 369 13.41 -24.59 -10.47
CA TRP A 369 14.15 -24.61 -9.22
C TRP A 369 13.23 -24.25 -8.06
N MET A 370 13.30 -24.99 -6.95
CA MET A 370 12.58 -24.67 -5.71
C MET A 370 13.44 -25.08 -4.52
N ASP A 371 13.57 -24.20 -3.54
CA ASP A 371 14.46 -24.38 -2.38
C ASP A 371 14.16 -25.66 -1.59
N THR A 372 12.89 -25.99 -1.33
CA THR A 372 12.49 -27.21 -0.59
C THR A 372 13.12 -28.49 -1.13
N ILE A 373 13.35 -28.56 -2.44
CA ILE A 373 13.77 -29.78 -3.15
C ILE A 373 15.17 -29.67 -3.75
N CYS A 374 15.62 -28.47 -4.10
CA CYS A 374 16.94 -28.22 -4.68
C CYS A 374 18.02 -27.83 -3.64
N VAL A 375 17.64 -27.48 -2.40
CA VAL A 375 18.59 -27.21 -1.31
C VAL A 375 18.67 -28.42 -0.38
N PRO A 376 19.74 -29.22 -0.44
CA PRO A 376 19.82 -30.45 0.32
C PRO A 376 19.84 -30.20 1.83
N LEU A 377 19.18 -31.08 2.59
CA LEU A 377 19.22 -31.02 4.06
C LEU A 377 20.54 -31.57 4.63
N ALA A 378 21.14 -32.53 3.92
CA ALA A 378 22.42 -33.15 4.24
C ALA A 378 23.10 -33.68 2.95
N PRO A 379 24.44 -33.85 2.94
CA PRO A 379 25.40 -33.48 3.99
C PRO A 379 25.51 -31.96 4.22
N LYS A 380 26.01 -31.55 5.40
CA LYS A 380 26.07 -30.13 5.82
C LYS A 380 26.89 -29.28 4.85
N GLU A 381 27.95 -29.84 4.28
CA GLU A 381 28.85 -29.18 3.36
C GLU A 381 28.09 -28.79 2.08
N VAL A 382 27.29 -29.72 1.53
CA VAL A 382 26.51 -29.49 0.30
C VAL A 382 25.37 -28.50 0.55
N LYS A 383 24.72 -28.59 1.71
CA LYS A 383 23.72 -27.61 2.13
C LYS A 383 24.32 -26.21 2.16
N GLN A 384 25.52 -26.06 2.73
CA GLN A 384 26.19 -24.75 2.78
C GLN A 384 26.54 -24.24 1.37
N MET A 385 26.97 -25.14 0.47
CA MET A 385 27.21 -24.78 -0.94
C MET A 385 25.95 -24.25 -1.63
N ALA A 386 24.80 -24.90 -1.42
CA ALA A 386 23.52 -24.47 -1.98
C ALA A 386 23.05 -23.13 -1.37
N LEU A 387 23.15 -22.97 -0.05
CA LEU A 387 22.77 -21.72 0.63
C LEU A 387 23.64 -20.53 0.20
N ASN A 388 24.94 -20.74 -0.04
CA ASN A 388 25.82 -19.69 -0.55
C ASN A 388 25.44 -19.21 -1.97
N LYS A 389 24.63 -20.00 -2.70
CA LYS A 389 24.16 -19.71 -4.07
C LYS A 389 22.67 -19.41 -4.13
N LEU A 390 22.01 -19.17 -2.98
CA LEU A 390 20.55 -19.06 -2.92
C LEU A 390 19.97 -17.91 -3.76
N ARG A 391 20.80 -16.90 -4.07
CA ARG A 391 20.41 -15.76 -4.92
C ARG A 391 20.40 -16.12 -6.41
N ASP A 392 21.25 -17.05 -6.83
CA ASP A 392 21.50 -17.34 -8.24
C ASP A 392 20.23 -17.86 -8.97
N PRO A 393 19.44 -18.80 -8.42
CA PRO A 393 18.22 -19.28 -9.08
C PRO A 393 17.24 -18.17 -9.43
N TYR A 394 17.04 -17.20 -8.54
CA TYR A 394 16.10 -16.10 -8.76
C TYR A 394 16.66 -15.02 -9.69
N THR A 395 17.98 -14.88 -9.75
CA THR A 395 18.64 -13.89 -10.62
C THR A 395 18.71 -14.39 -12.06
N ASP A 396 18.90 -15.70 -12.23
CA ASP A 396 19.18 -16.33 -13.52
C ASP A 396 17.96 -16.95 -14.20
N ALA A 397 16.86 -17.12 -13.48
CA ALA A 397 15.64 -17.72 -14.02
C ALA A 397 15.01 -16.83 -15.11
N GLN A 398 14.39 -17.49 -16.09
CA GLN A 398 13.59 -16.79 -17.11
C GLN A 398 12.35 -16.14 -16.49
N HIS A 399 11.71 -16.84 -15.54
CA HIS A 399 10.57 -16.37 -14.79
C HIS A 399 10.73 -16.73 -13.31
N VAL A 400 10.21 -15.88 -12.43
CA VAL A 400 10.03 -16.20 -11.01
C VAL A 400 8.54 -16.39 -10.75
N LEU A 401 8.13 -17.61 -10.42
CA LEU A 401 6.75 -17.94 -10.07
C LEU A 401 6.59 -17.88 -8.54
N VAL A 402 5.73 -16.99 -8.07
CA VAL A 402 5.40 -16.85 -6.65
C VAL A 402 4.15 -17.69 -6.32
N ILE A 403 4.28 -18.61 -5.36
CA ILE A 403 3.20 -19.46 -4.86
C ILE A 403 2.90 -19.09 -3.41
N ASP A 404 1.78 -18.42 -3.23
CA ASP A 404 1.24 -17.99 -1.95
C ASP A 404 -0.23 -18.41 -1.86
N ASN A 405 -0.64 -19.05 -0.75
CA ASN A 405 -1.99 -19.57 -0.63
C ASN A 405 -3.07 -18.47 -0.57
N TYR A 406 -2.74 -17.29 -0.03
CA TYR A 406 -3.63 -16.13 -0.06
C TYR A 406 -3.79 -15.63 -1.50
N LEU A 407 -2.69 -15.36 -2.22
CA LEU A 407 -2.77 -14.89 -3.61
C LEU A 407 -3.50 -15.88 -4.53
N ARG A 408 -3.32 -17.19 -4.30
CA ARG A 408 -4.03 -18.25 -5.04
C ARG A 408 -5.54 -18.27 -4.76
N GLY A 409 -5.96 -17.94 -3.54
CA GLY A 409 -7.36 -17.88 -3.15
C GLY A 409 -8.05 -16.60 -3.62
N THR A 410 -7.29 -15.55 -3.91
CA THR A 410 -7.82 -14.25 -4.33
C THR A 410 -8.29 -14.28 -5.78
N GLN A 411 -9.57 -13.96 -6.01
CA GLN A 411 -10.09 -13.73 -7.35
C GLN A 411 -9.74 -12.32 -7.80
N SER A 412 -8.86 -12.22 -8.81
CA SER A 412 -8.53 -10.93 -9.43
C SER A 412 -9.57 -10.46 -10.44
N TYR A 413 -10.54 -11.31 -10.82
CA TYR A 413 -11.55 -10.96 -11.81
C TYR A 413 -12.42 -9.79 -11.34
N GLY A 414 -12.40 -8.72 -12.15
CA GLY A 414 -13.13 -7.49 -11.87
C GLY A 414 -12.51 -6.62 -10.80
N LEU A 415 -11.37 -6.97 -10.18
CA LEU A 415 -10.64 -6.02 -9.34
C LEU A 415 -10.12 -4.87 -10.22
N SER A 416 -10.15 -3.65 -9.69
CA SER A 416 -9.49 -2.50 -10.32
C SER A 416 -7.97 -2.67 -10.32
N ASP A 417 -7.26 -1.97 -11.20
CA ASP A 417 -5.79 -2.00 -11.21
C ASP A 417 -5.22 -1.65 -9.83
N LEU A 418 -5.81 -0.66 -9.14
CA LEU A 418 -5.44 -0.27 -7.79
C LEU A 418 -5.60 -1.43 -6.78
N GLU A 419 -6.70 -2.18 -6.85
CA GLU A 419 -6.95 -3.34 -5.97
C GLU A 419 -6.05 -4.54 -6.28
N ILE A 420 -5.56 -4.67 -7.52
CA ILE A 420 -4.62 -5.72 -7.90
C ILE A 420 -3.22 -5.42 -7.35
N PHE A 421 -2.85 -4.13 -7.28
CA PHE A 421 -1.54 -3.69 -6.79
C PHE A 421 -1.47 -3.48 -5.27
N ALA A 422 -2.60 -3.19 -4.62
CA ALA A 422 -2.71 -3.02 -3.17
C ALA A 422 -2.72 -4.38 -2.45
#